data_AF-A0A7C7DNC6-F1
#
_entry.id   AF-A0A7C7DNC6-F1
#
_cell.length_a   1.000
_cell.length_b   1.000
_cell.length_c   1.000
_cell.angle_alpha   90.00
_cell.angle_beta   90.00
_cell.angle_gamma   90.00
#
_symmetry.space_group_name_H-M   'P 1'
#
loop_
_entity.id
_entity.type
_entity.pdbx_description
1 polymer ?
#
loop_
_entity_poly.entity_id
_entity_poly.type
_entity_poly.pdbx_seq_one_letter_code
_entity_poly.pdbx_strand_id
1 'polypeptide(L)' 'MRNLPFHNPEGISQLEKFYLEEQLNAEKICMSKCDVYLDQVQDRELRGVIQSVRDVCKRHVDTLTNKLNNAGFMPKA' A
#
# COMPACT_ATOMS: atom_id res chain seq x y z
N MET A 1 -35.38 -11.49 -11.69
CA MET A 1 -34.01 -11.21 -12.16
C MET A 1 -33.05 -11.93 -11.22
N ARG A 2 -32.23 -12.86 -11.72
CA ARG A 2 -31.30 -13.66 -10.90
C ARG A 2 -30.06 -12.82 -10.58
N ASN A 3 -29.70 -12.73 -9.31
CA ASN A 3 -28.40 -12.21 -8.89
C ASN A 3 -27.31 -13.19 -9.36
N LEU A 4 -26.43 -12.74 -10.26
CA LEU A 4 -25.29 -13.51 -10.73
C LEU A 4 -24.17 -13.44 -9.66
N PRO A 5 -23.51 -14.57 -9.33
CA PRO A 5 -22.56 -14.66 -8.20
C PRO A 5 -21.18 -14.04 -8.48
N PHE A 6 -21.03 -13.27 -9.56
CA PHE A 6 -19.74 -12.73 -10.01
C PHE A 6 -19.63 -11.20 -9.89
N HIS A 7 -20.53 -10.56 -9.15
CA HIS A 7 -20.45 -9.11 -8.97
C HIS A 7 -19.37 -8.75 -7.94
N ASN A 8 -18.14 -8.55 -8.40
CA ASN A 8 -17.14 -7.77 -7.69
C ASN A 8 -17.57 -6.29 -7.79
N PRO A 9 -17.92 -5.60 -6.69
CA PRO A 9 -18.45 -4.24 -6.75
C PRO A 9 -17.47 -3.21 -7.35
N GLU A 10 -16.16 -3.50 -7.40
CA GLU A 10 -15.16 -2.68 -8.12
C GLU A 10 -14.64 -3.31 -9.43
N GLY A 11 -14.97 -4.59 -9.72
CA GLY A 11 -14.60 -5.22 -10.99
C GLY A 11 -13.12 -5.53 -11.22
N ILE A 12 -12.25 -5.55 -10.19
CA ILE A 12 -10.83 -5.90 -10.38
C ILE A 12 -10.63 -7.41 -10.60
N SER A 13 -9.75 -7.75 -11.55
CA SER A 13 -9.33 -9.11 -11.90
C SER A 13 -8.36 -9.71 -10.88
N GLN A 14 -8.15 -11.04 -10.95
CA GLN A 14 -7.16 -11.72 -10.10
C GLN A 14 -5.73 -11.23 -10.36
N LEU A 15 -5.41 -10.86 -11.60
CA LEU A 15 -4.10 -10.31 -11.94
C LEU A 15 -3.90 -8.91 -11.34
N GLU A 16 -4.91 -8.05 -11.42
CA GLU A 16 -4.86 -6.72 -10.78
C GLU A 16 -4.77 -6.85 -9.26
N LYS A 17 -5.49 -7.79 -8.65
CA LYS A 17 -5.35 -8.12 -7.23
C LYS A 17 -3.91 -8.46 -6.88
N PHE A 18 -3.28 -9.38 -7.64
CA PHE A 18 -1.89 -9.78 -7.41
C PHE A 18 -0.95 -8.56 -7.43
N TYR A 19 -1.05 -7.70 -8.44
CA TYR A 19 -0.20 -6.50 -8.51
C TYR A 19 -0.47 -5.49 -7.39
N LEU A 20 -1.72 -5.35 -6.95
CA LEU A 20 -2.06 -4.49 -5.81
C LEU A 20 -1.48 -5.03 -4.50
N GLU A 21 -1.50 -6.34 -4.28
CA GLU A 21 -0.89 -6.99 -3.11
C GLU A 21 0.64 -6.86 -3.13
N GLU A 22 1.27 -7.08 -4.29
CA GLU A 22 2.72 -6.91 -4.45
C GLU A 22 3.15 -5.45 -4.21
N GLN A 23 2.43 -4.48 -4.77
CA GLN A 23 2.72 -3.06 -4.53
C GLN A 23 2.51 -2.69 -3.06
N LEU A 24 1.44 -3.20 -2.42
CA LEU A 24 1.19 -2.96 -1.00
C LEU A 24 2.35 -3.47 -0.15
N ASN A 25 2.89 -4.65 -0.46
CA ASN A 25 4.06 -5.20 0.23
C ASN A 25 5.31 -4.35 -0.02
N ALA A 26 5.55 -3.90 -1.26
CA ALA A 26 6.68 -3.04 -1.59
C ALA A 26 6.66 -1.72 -0.81
N GLU A 27 5.49 -1.08 -0.67
CA GLU A 27 5.33 0.15 0.10
C GLU A 27 5.59 -0.06 1.60
N LYS A 28 5.11 -1.17 2.18
CA LYS A 28 5.42 -1.54 3.58
C LYS A 28 6.94 -1.72 3.79
N ILE A 29 7.63 -2.38 2.87
CA ILE A 29 9.09 -2.52 2.91
C ILE A 29 9.79 -1.16 2.79
N CYS A 30 9.31 -0.28 1.90
CA CYS A 30 9.86 1.06 1.73
C CYS A 30 9.73 1.88 3.02
N MET A 31 8.57 1.85 3.67
CA MET A 31 8.37 2.48 4.98
C MET A 31 9.34 1.94 6.03
N SER A 32 9.49 0.62 6.12
CA SER A 32 10.42 0.00 7.07
C SER A 32 11.87 0.43 6.83
N LYS A 33 12.29 0.54 5.56
CA LYS A 33 13.62 1.08 5.23
C LYS A 33 13.76 2.55 5.62
N CYS A 34 12.72 3.36 5.38
CA CYS A 34 12.73 4.75 5.80
C CYS A 34 12.84 4.90 7.32
N ASP A 35 12.16 4.06 8.10
CA ASP A 35 12.29 4.01 9.56
C ASP A 35 13.76 3.74 9.96
N VAL A 36 14.40 2.73 9.36
CA VAL A 36 15.82 2.43 9.60
C VAL A 36 16.73 3.60 9.24
N TYR A 37 16.50 4.27 8.12
CA TYR A 37 17.31 5.41 7.70
C TYR A 37 17.10 6.64 8.59
N LEU A 38 15.87 6.88 9.05
CA LEU A 38 15.57 7.94 10.02
C LEU A 38 16.25 7.70 11.37
N ASP A 39 16.49 6.45 11.76
CA ASP A 39 17.24 6.16 12.99
C ASP A 39 18.75 6.40 12.83
N GLN A 40 19.28 6.27 11.61
CA GLN A 40 20.72 6.35 11.33
C GLN A 40 21.20 7.74 10.90
N VAL A 41 20.37 8.49 10.17
CA VAL A 41 20.77 9.78 9.58
C VAL A 41 20.71 10.89 10.63
N GLN A 42 21.84 11.59 10.81
CA GLN A 42 21.93 12.77 11.67
C GLN A 42 21.63 14.08 10.93
N ASP A 43 21.91 14.12 9.63
CA ASP A 43 21.70 15.32 8.81
C ASP A 43 20.22 15.71 8.74
N ARG A 44 19.90 16.95 9.10
CA ARG A 44 18.52 17.41 9.26
C ARG A 44 17.77 17.48 7.92
N GLU A 45 18.42 17.91 6.86
CA GLU A 45 17.78 18.06 5.56
C GLU A 45 17.47 16.68 4.97
N LEU A 46 18.42 15.76 5.05
CA LEU A 46 18.24 14.39 4.60
C LEU A 46 17.17 13.65 5.41
N ARG A 47 17.09 13.87 6.73
CA ARG A 47 15.96 13.37 7.54
C ARG A 47 14.62 13.88 7.03
N GLY A 48 14.54 15.16 6.67
CA GLY A 48 13.33 15.75 6.11
C GLY A 48 12.90 15.10 4.79
N VAL A 49 13.86 14.79 3.92
CA VAL A 49 13.61 14.07 2.66
C VAL A 49 13.13 12.64 2.93
N ILE A 50 13.80 11.89 3.82
CA ILE A 50 13.41 10.52 4.14
C ILE A 50 12.01 10.48 4.77
N GLN A 51 11.70 11.41 5.68
CA GLN A 51 10.37 11.54 6.26
C GLN A 51 9.31 11.79 5.18
N SER A 52 9.59 12.67 4.23
CA SER A 52 8.68 12.97 3.12
C SER A 52 8.40 11.73 2.24
N VAL A 53 9.44 10.92 1.96
CA VAL A 53 9.29 9.65 1.22
C VAL A 53 8.43 8.67 2.02
N ARG A 54 8.70 8.53 3.32
CA ARG A 54 7.91 7.66 4.20
C ARG A 54 6.43 8.04 4.22
N ASP A 55 6.12 9.34 4.27
CA ASP A 55 4.75 9.85 4.29
C ASP A 55 4.03 9.61 2.96
N VAL A 56 4.76 9.64 1.83
CA VAL A 56 4.24 9.20 0.52
C VAL A 56 3.90 7.71 0.56
N CYS A 57 4.83 6.85 0.99
CA CYS A 57 4.59 5.40 1.08
C CYS A 57 3.41 5.07 2.00
N LYS A 58 3.28 5.78 3.12
CA LYS A 58 2.12 5.60 4.02
C LYS A 58 0.80 5.90 3.30
N ARG A 59 0.71 7.00 2.55
CA ARG A 59 -0.50 7.32 1.77
C ARG A 59 -0.78 6.26 0.71
N HIS A 60 0.25 5.68 0.10
CA HIS A 60 0.08 4.59 -0.86
C HIS A 60 -0.45 3.32 -0.18
N VAL A 61 0.10 2.93 0.97
CA VAL A 61 -0.42 1.80 1.78
C VAL A 61 -1.89 2.00 2.11
N ASP A 62 -2.27 3.19 2.61
CA ASP A 62 -3.64 3.49 2.99
C ASP A 62 -4.57 3.40 1.76
N THR A 63 -4.13 3.91 0.60
CA THR A 63 -4.88 3.86 -0.68
C THR A 63 -5.04 2.43 -1.20
N LEU A 64 -3.96 1.65 -1.25
CA LEU A 64 -3.97 0.27 -1.74
C LEU A 64 -4.80 -0.65 -0.84
N THR A 65 -4.69 -0.46 0.48
CA THR A 65 -5.48 -1.19 1.47
C THR A 65 -6.97 -0.91 1.28
N ASN A 66 -7.36 0.36 1.10
CA ASN A 66 -8.75 0.73 0.83
C ASN A 66 -9.26 0.13 -0.48
N LYS A 67 -8.44 0.17 -1.55
CA LYS A 67 -8.82 -0.40 -2.85
C LYS A 67 -9.04 -1.91 -2.78
N LEU A 68 -8.16 -2.64 -2.10
CA LEU A 68 -8.32 -4.08 -1.88
C LEU A 68 -9.57 -4.37 -1.05
N ASN A 69 -9.78 -3.64 0.04
CA ASN A 69 -10.95 -3.81 0.91
C ASN A 69 -12.27 -3.57 0.17
N ASN A 70 -12.36 -2.50 -0.62
CA ASN A 70 -13.55 -2.20 -1.42
C ASN A 70 -13.84 -3.28 -2.47
N ALA A 71 -12.79 -3.89 -3.03
CA ALA A 71 -12.89 -5.04 -3.93
C ALA A 71 -13.20 -6.37 -3.21
N GLY A 72 -13.43 -6.35 -1.89
CA GLY A 72 -13.75 -7.54 -1.09
C GLY A 72 -12.54 -8.39 -0.72
N PHE A 73 -11.32 -7.89 -0.91
CA PHE A 73 -10.10 -8.55 -0.49
C PHE A 73 -9.59 -7.91 0.80
N MET A 74 -9.41 -8.70 1.86
CA MET A 74 -8.78 -8.23 3.08
C MET A 74 -7.28 -8.53 3.03
N PRO A 75 -6.41 -7.56 2.71
CA PRO A 75 -4.97 -7.78 2.76
C PRO A 75 -4.55 -8.10 4.20
N LYS A 76 -3.62 -9.05 4.33
CA LYS A 76 -3.08 -9.43 5.65
C LYS A 76 -2.34 -8.23 6.27
N ALA A 77 -2.52 -8.06 7.58
CA ALA A 77 -1.84 -7.06 8.39
C ALA A 77 -0.32 -7.17 8.22
#